data_AF-A0A6J0UKI7-F1
#
_entry.id   AF-A0A6J0UKI7-F1
#
_cell.length_a   1.000
_cell.length_b   1.000
_cell.length_c   1.000
_cell.angle_alpha   90.00
_cell.angle_beta   90.00
_cell.angle_gamma   90.00
#
_symmetry.space_group_name_H-M   'P 1'
#
loop_
_entity.id
_entity.type
_entity.pdbx_description
1 polymer ?
#
loop_
_entity_poly.entity_id
_entity_poly.type
_entity_poly.pdbx_seq_one_letter_code
_entity_poly.pdbx_strand_id
1 'polypeptide(L)'
;MVTVTESFKTGRRQHQGSSQERGRFTCQLLDLRWSAGKFSSEGGLRVVSEAAGSRLWKPSPVSPETNQPDGIPIILCNGEPQDSHITKIKTLRFVSEESKDKTVSDEDVLQTLLKTFRALFVNNLNRQTLLLNFLPEIKSKYPELQSDQCEIAKAMNDKQQRHILNPEEVLFNTLGFSITRRHSSLVSAGTGVFVSKGFVPKGTVVSMYPGTIYEKYEPILFQSIGNPFIFRCADGVLIDGNDKGISKAIYRSCSKRDQFGPLKISDVFWLTSDTQNPLAVGQYVNNCSRDKAANVCYQEFDVPKCFPIEFMQYLPNTKYSHEVQRPLRCVVLVALQNIGPGEELFSNYYTIIF
;
A
#
# COMPACT_ATOMS: atom_id res chain seq x y z
N MET A 1 -4.97 -15.63 33.98
CA MET A 1 -3.84 -16.57 33.82
C MET A 1 -4.45 -17.96 33.69
N VAL A 2 -4.65 -18.44 32.46
CA VAL A 2 -5.18 -19.79 32.19
C VAL A 2 -4.22 -20.43 31.19
N THR A 3 -3.64 -21.55 31.60
CA THR A 3 -2.70 -22.35 30.81
C THR A 3 -3.48 -23.50 30.20
N VAL A 4 -3.58 -23.56 28.88
CA VAL A 4 -4.11 -24.74 28.18
C VAL A 4 -2.92 -25.63 27.82
N THR A 5 -2.78 -26.74 28.54
CA THR A 5 -1.87 -27.84 28.22
C THR A 5 -2.63 -28.91 27.45
N GLU A 6 -2.32 -29.13 26.18
CA GLU A 6 -2.72 -30.35 25.48
C GLU A 6 -1.75 -31.48 25.81
N SER A 7 -2.29 -32.57 26.33
CA SER A 7 -1.58 -33.83 26.56
C SER A 7 -1.84 -34.78 25.40
N PHE A 8 -0.79 -35.15 24.66
CA PHE A 8 -0.83 -36.31 23.77
C PHE A 8 -0.03 -37.47 24.38
N LYS A 9 -0.72 -38.59 24.63
CA LYS A 9 -0.20 -39.95 24.82
C LYS A 9 -0.89 -40.80 23.74
N THR A 10 -0.29 -41.73 22.99
CA THR A 10 1.01 -42.40 23.02
C THR A 10 1.17 -43.17 21.71
N GLY A 11 2.39 -43.26 21.18
CA GLY A 11 2.79 -44.24 20.16
C GLY A 11 4.31 -44.29 20.08
N ARG A 12 4.93 -45.28 20.72
CA ARG A 12 6.39 -45.44 20.89
C ARG A 12 7.11 -45.67 19.54
N ARG A 13 8.26 -45.01 19.35
CA ARG A 13 9.58 -45.65 19.15
C ARG A 13 10.69 -44.66 19.51
N GLN A 14 11.67 -45.16 20.27
CA GLN A 14 12.79 -44.43 20.86
C GLN A 14 13.83 -44.02 19.80
N HIS A 15 14.46 -42.85 19.96
CA HIS A 15 15.93 -42.70 19.99
C HIS A 15 16.30 -41.36 20.65
N GLN A 16 17.37 -41.38 21.45
CA GLN A 16 17.86 -40.35 22.37
C GLN A 16 18.61 -39.19 21.67
N GLY A 17 18.63 -38.00 22.30
CA GLY A 17 19.69 -36.99 22.11
C GLY A 17 19.32 -35.54 22.45
N SER A 18 19.75 -35.05 23.64
CA SER A 18 20.09 -33.66 24.07
C SER A 18 19.22 -32.46 23.64
N SER A 19 18.46 -31.78 24.51
CA SER A 19 18.80 -30.75 25.54
C SER A 19 19.17 -29.34 25.05
N GLN A 20 18.57 -28.34 25.72
CA GLN A 20 18.73 -26.85 25.66
C GLN A 20 18.01 -26.09 24.52
N GLU A 21 17.29 -24.97 24.71
CA GLU A 21 16.98 -24.12 25.86
C GLU A 21 15.73 -23.26 25.48
N ARG A 22 14.73 -23.09 26.37
CA ARG A 22 13.50 -22.31 26.11
C ARG A 22 13.65 -20.87 26.62
N GLY A 23 13.77 -19.89 25.73
CA GLY A 23 13.53 -18.48 26.04
C GLY A 23 12.04 -18.16 26.09
N ARG A 24 11.51 -17.77 27.26
CA ARG A 24 10.19 -17.15 27.41
C ARG A 24 10.31 -15.65 27.17
N PHE A 25 9.62 -15.12 26.17
CA PHE A 25 9.40 -13.68 26.04
C PHE A 25 7.96 -13.35 26.46
N THR A 26 7.83 -12.59 27.55
CA THR A 26 6.58 -11.96 27.99
C THR A 26 6.54 -10.53 27.46
N CYS A 27 5.54 -10.18 26.65
CA CYS A 27 5.27 -8.79 26.28
C CYS A 27 4.29 -8.18 27.29
N GLN A 28 4.73 -7.14 28.00
CA GLN A 28 3.87 -6.30 28.83
C GLN A 28 3.18 -5.25 27.94
N LEU A 29 1.86 -5.13 28.06
CA LEU A 29 1.07 -4.04 27.50
C LEU A 29 1.42 -2.75 28.26
N LEU A 30 1.89 -1.71 27.56
CA LEU A 30 2.02 -0.36 28.11
C LEU A 30 0.81 0.47 27.71
N ASP A 31 0.01 0.84 28.70
CA ASP A 31 -1.00 1.89 28.63
C ASP A 31 -0.32 3.24 28.42
N LEU A 32 -0.58 3.90 27.29
CA LEU A 32 -0.16 5.29 27.06
C LEU A 32 -1.36 6.22 27.26
N ARG A 33 -1.38 6.90 28.42
CA ARG A 33 -2.22 8.07 28.68
C ARG A 33 -1.62 9.31 28.02
N TRP A 34 -2.48 10.06 27.35
CA TRP A 34 -2.22 11.38 26.78
C TRP A 34 -1.88 12.39 27.88
N SER A 35 -0.88 13.26 27.66
CA SER A 35 -0.75 14.52 28.40
C SER A 35 -0.21 15.61 27.48
N ALA A 36 -0.93 16.73 27.44
CA ALA A 36 -0.60 17.92 26.69
C ALA A 36 0.43 18.78 27.44
N GLY A 37 1.38 19.38 26.71
CA GLY A 37 2.33 20.36 27.25
C GLY A 37 2.86 21.28 26.15
N LYS A 38 2.68 22.58 26.35
CA LYS A 38 3.04 23.71 25.46
C LYS A 38 4.50 24.18 25.69
N PHE A 39 5.08 24.80 24.64
CA PHE A 39 6.03 25.93 24.58
C PHE A 39 7.35 25.89 25.39
N SER A 40 8.50 26.13 24.74
CA SER A 40 9.09 27.48 24.51
C SER A 40 10.49 27.39 23.86
N SER A 41 10.94 28.55 23.41
CA SER A 41 11.99 28.94 22.47
C SER A 41 13.42 29.12 23.04
N GLU A 42 14.34 29.38 22.10
CA GLU A 42 15.62 30.11 22.20
C GLU A 42 16.92 29.34 22.46
N GLY A 43 17.98 29.76 21.73
CA GLY A 43 19.37 29.52 22.09
C GLY A 43 20.29 29.16 20.92
N GLY A 44 20.67 30.14 20.09
CA GLY A 44 21.76 29.98 19.13
C GLY A 44 23.13 30.19 19.76
N LEU A 45 24.18 29.63 19.14
CA LEU A 45 25.54 30.17 19.25
C LEU A 45 26.37 29.82 18.00
N ARG A 46 26.87 30.87 17.33
CA ARG A 46 27.91 30.83 16.30
C ARG A 46 29.28 30.78 16.96
N VAL A 47 30.24 30.08 16.35
CA VAL A 47 31.67 30.37 16.50
C VAL A 47 32.28 30.47 15.10
N VAL A 48 32.97 31.59 14.87
CA VAL A 48 33.79 31.90 13.70
C VAL A 48 35.25 31.93 14.17
N SER A 49 36.18 31.37 13.37
CA SER A 49 37.59 31.77 13.42
C SER A 49 38.28 31.58 12.05
N GLU A 50 38.58 32.71 11.41
CA GLU A 50 39.73 32.99 10.53
C GLU A 50 41.06 32.89 11.32
N ALA A 51 42.30 32.86 10.80
CA ALA A 51 42.94 32.80 9.47
C ALA A 51 44.48 32.60 9.66
N ALA A 52 45.20 32.57 8.53
CA ALA A 52 46.66 32.74 8.31
C ALA A 52 47.54 31.48 8.42
N GLY A 53 48.51 31.16 7.55
CA GLY A 53 49.07 31.81 6.35
C GLY A 53 50.58 31.54 6.23
N SER A 54 51.09 31.35 4.99
CA SER A 54 52.49 31.51 4.45
C SER A 54 53.09 30.28 3.72
N ARG A 55 53.27 30.33 2.37
CA ARG A 55 54.49 30.61 1.53
C ARG A 55 55.51 29.45 1.51
N LEU A 56 56.21 29.01 0.45
CA LEU A 56 56.47 29.42 -0.95
C LEU A 56 57.26 28.25 -1.62
N TRP A 57 57.05 27.95 -2.91
CA TRP A 57 58.12 27.75 -3.93
C TRP A 57 57.51 27.40 -5.31
N LYS A 58 57.97 28.13 -6.34
CA LYS A 58 57.77 27.83 -7.77
C LYS A 58 59.16 27.64 -8.39
N PRO A 59 59.24 26.88 -9.50
CA PRO A 59 59.79 27.50 -10.71
C PRO A 59 58.98 27.16 -11.99
N SER A 60 59.22 27.94 -13.04
CA SER A 60 58.79 27.75 -14.44
C SER A 60 59.95 28.24 -15.33
N PRO A 61 59.95 28.15 -16.69
CA PRO A 61 59.17 27.35 -17.64
C PRO A 61 60.05 26.63 -18.72
N VAL A 62 59.53 25.63 -19.44
CA VAL A 62 59.96 25.27 -20.82
C VAL A 62 58.75 24.69 -21.59
N SER A 63 58.43 25.26 -22.76
CA SER A 63 57.39 24.85 -23.74
C SER A 63 58.02 23.94 -24.83
N PRO A 64 57.31 23.32 -25.82
CA PRO A 64 55.93 23.58 -26.32
C PRO A 64 55.12 22.32 -26.73
N GLU A 65 54.01 22.56 -27.45
CA GLU A 65 53.25 21.67 -28.36
C GLU A 65 51.84 21.19 -27.91
N THR A 66 50.87 22.02 -28.31
CA THR A 66 49.69 21.68 -29.13
C THR A 66 48.90 20.40 -28.83
N ASN A 67 47.67 20.58 -28.31
CA ASN A 67 46.43 20.20 -29.02
C ASN A 67 45.20 20.57 -28.16
N GLN A 68 44.52 21.64 -28.53
CA GLN A 68 43.11 21.87 -28.22
C GLN A 68 42.25 21.18 -29.30
N PRO A 69 41.07 20.67 -28.93
CA PRO A 69 39.91 20.82 -29.78
C PRO A 69 38.92 21.79 -29.15
N ASP A 70 38.58 22.78 -29.96
CA ASP A 70 37.61 23.83 -29.73
C ASP A 70 36.23 23.29 -29.38
N GLY A 71 35.57 24.01 -28.45
CA GLY A 71 34.15 23.90 -28.23
C GLY A 71 33.39 24.36 -29.48
N ILE A 72 32.49 23.51 -29.95
CA ILE A 72 31.50 23.84 -30.99
C ILE A 72 30.12 23.93 -30.30
N PRO A 73 29.34 24.98 -30.61
CA PRO A 73 28.23 25.44 -29.79
C PRO A 73 27.01 24.52 -29.88
N ILE A 74 26.23 24.45 -28.80
CA ILE A 74 24.91 23.84 -28.79
C ILE A 74 24.00 24.68 -29.69
N ILE A 75 23.78 24.21 -30.91
CA ILE A 75 22.78 24.74 -31.83
C ILE A 75 21.41 24.30 -31.31
N LEU A 76 20.59 25.26 -30.90
CA LEU A 76 19.15 25.07 -30.71
C LEU A 76 18.51 24.88 -32.10
N CYS A 77 18.38 23.63 -32.53
CA CYS A 77 17.56 23.28 -33.68
C CYS A 77 16.10 23.12 -33.25
N ASN A 78 15.29 24.14 -33.50
CA ASN A 78 13.86 23.99 -33.69
C ASN A 78 13.64 23.17 -34.97
N GLY A 79 13.19 21.93 -34.82
CA GLY A 79 12.77 21.08 -35.93
C GLY A 79 11.74 20.09 -35.42
N GLU A 80 10.50 20.19 -35.91
CA GLU A 80 9.52 19.12 -35.78
C GLU A 80 10.01 17.86 -36.50
N PRO A 81 9.69 16.67 -35.97
CA PRO A 81 9.46 15.52 -36.82
C PRO A 81 8.05 14.95 -36.61
N GLN A 82 7.33 14.86 -37.71
CA GLN A 82 6.24 13.90 -37.92
C GLN A 82 6.78 12.45 -37.85
N ASP A 83 5.88 11.56 -37.45
CA ASP A 83 5.95 10.08 -37.50
C ASP A 83 6.63 9.26 -36.37
N SER A 84 5.74 8.77 -35.49
CA SER A 84 5.51 7.35 -35.16
C SER A 84 6.69 6.41 -34.82
N HIS A 85 7.46 6.75 -33.79
CA HIS A 85 8.05 5.73 -32.90
C HIS A 85 7.94 6.19 -31.43
N ILE A 86 6.99 5.62 -30.69
CA ILE A 86 6.87 5.83 -29.25
C ILE A 86 8.02 5.10 -28.56
N THR A 87 9.15 5.78 -28.47
CA THR A 87 10.21 5.43 -27.52
C THR A 87 9.59 5.58 -26.12
N LYS A 88 9.32 4.47 -25.42
CA LYS A 88 8.93 4.51 -24.00
C LYS A 88 10.11 5.06 -23.19
N ILE A 89 10.24 6.39 -23.15
CA ILE A 89 11.15 7.06 -22.23
C ILE A 89 10.63 6.71 -20.83
N LYS A 90 11.33 5.79 -20.15
CA LYS A 90 11.15 5.59 -18.71
C LYS A 90 11.42 6.94 -18.08
N THR A 91 10.36 7.60 -17.68
CA THR A 91 10.50 8.90 -17.06
C THR A 91 10.79 8.65 -15.59
N LEU A 92 11.90 9.21 -15.13
CA LEU A 92 12.47 8.96 -13.82
C LEU A 92 12.09 10.14 -12.92
N ARG A 93 11.53 9.86 -11.74
CA ARG A 93 11.29 10.89 -10.72
C ARG A 93 12.46 10.86 -9.76
N PHE A 94 13.27 11.92 -9.75
CA PHE A 94 14.30 12.13 -8.74
C PHE A 94 13.66 12.70 -7.47
N VAL A 95 13.92 12.06 -6.33
CA VAL A 95 13.45 12.54 -5.03
C VAL A 95 14.67 12.77 -4.13
N SER A 96 14.88 14.02 -3.72
CA SER A 96 16.10 14.40 -2.98
C SER A 96 16.19 13.80 -1.57
N GLU A 97 15.05 13.49 -0.95
CA GLU A 97 14.93 12.94 0.40
C GLU A 97 13.68 12.05 0.46
N GLU A 98 13.76 10.86 1.07
CA GLU A 98 12.62 9.92 1.21
C GLU A 98 11.39 10.57 1.86
N SER A 99 11.59 11.53 2.77
CA SER A 99 10.53 12.30 3.44
C SER A 99 9.68 13.15 2.48
N LYS A 100 10.20 13.49 1.29
CA LYS A 100 9.53 14.29 0.26
C LYS A 100 8.86 13.44 -0.82
N ASP A 101 9.02 12.11 -0.75
CA ASP A 101 8.37 11.22 -1.72
C ASP A 101 6.86 11.12 -1.48
N LYS A 102 6.47 11.10 -0.19
CA LYS A 102 5.10 10.88 0.26
C LYS A 102 4.29 12.17 0.25
N THR A 103 3.12 12.11 -0.39
CA THR A 103 2.17 13.23 -0.45
C THR A 103 1.41 13.38 0.88
N VAL A 104 1.19 12.27 1.57
CA VAL A 104 0.41 12.17 2.80
C VAL A 104 1.19 11.33 3.81
N SER A 105 1.02 11.57 5.12
CA SER A 105 1.74 10.80 6.14
C SER A 105 1.27 9.34 6.19
N ASP A 106 2.13 8.41 6.60
CA ASP A 106 1.74 7.00 6.78
C ASP A 106 0.64 6.84 7.84
N GLU A 107 0.60 7.71 8.84
CA GLU A 107 -0.46 7.73 9.84
C GLU A 107 -1.81 8.08 9.22
N ASP A 108 -1.88 9.10 8.36
CA ASP A 108 -3.13 9.47 7.67
C ASP A 108 -3.60 8.36 6.71
N VAL A 109 -2.66 7.68 6.03
CA VAL A 109 -2.96 6.51 5.20
C VAL A 109 -3.55 5.39 6.07
N LEU A 110 -2.88 5.06 7.17
CA LEU A 110 -3.32 4.04 8.12
C LEU A 110 -4.72 4.36 8.66
N GLN A 111 -4.96 5.58 9.12
CA GLN A 111 -6.27 6.00 9.64
C GLN A 111 -7.36 5.88 8.59
N THR A 112 -7.08 6.26 7.33
CA THR A 112 -8.04 6.13 6.22
C THR A 112 -8.39 4.66 5.95
N LEU A 113 -7.38 3.79 5.93
CA LEU A 113 -7.59 2.35 5.74
C LEU A 113 -8.36 1.73 6.91
N LEU A 114 -7.98 2.01 8.15
CA LEU A 114 -8.66 1.50 9.35
C LEU A 114 -10.13 1.96 9.40
N LYS A 115 -10.40 3.24 9.10
CA LYS A 115 -11.76 3.78 9.04
C LYS A 115 -12.59 3.03 8.00
N THR A 116 -12.04 2.81 6.82
CA THR A 116 -12.71 2.12 5.70
C THR A 116 -12.97 0.65 6.01
N PHE A 117 -11.95 -0.06 6.48
CA PHE A 117 -12.04 -1.49 6.80
C PHE A 117 -12.97 -1.75 7.99
N ARG A 118 -12.99 -0.86 8.98
CA ARG A 118 -13.99 -0.90 10.06
C ARG A 118 -15.41 -0.78 9.51
N ALA A 119 -15.68 0.15 8.61
CA ALA A 119 -17.00 0.32 8.03
C ALA A 119 -17.43 -0.92 7.22
N LEU A 120 -16.51 -1.49 6.42
CA LEU A 120 -16.75 -2.73 5.66
C LEU A 120 -16.99 -3.94 6.56
N PHE A 121 -16.26 -4.03 7.67
CA PHE A 121 -16.42 -5.08 8.67
C PHE A 121 -17.77 -4.99 9.37
N VAL A 122 -18.15 -3.79 9.83
CA VAL A 122 -19.44 -3.52 10.49
C VAL A 122 -20.61 -3.81 9.55
N ASN A 123 -20.53 -3.40 8.28
CA ASN A 123 -21.57 -3.66 7.28
C ASN A 123 -21.79 -5.16 7.02
N ASN A 124 -20.78 -6.00 7.24
CA ASN A 124 -20.83 -7.44 6.98
C ASN A 124 -20.77 -8.30 8.26
N LEU A 125 -21.06 -7.76 9.45
CA LEU A 125 -20.88 -8.48 10.73
C LEU A 125 -21.54 -9.85 10.79
N ASN A 126 -22.74 -10.01 10.23
CA ASN A 126 -23.46 -11.29 10.20
C ASN A 126 -22.64 -12.38 9.50
N ARG A 127 -21.85 -12.01 8.47
CA ARG A 127 -20.94 -12.91 7.75
C ARG A 127 -19.61 -13.14 8.47
N GLN A 128 -19.30 -12.35 9.50
CA GLN A 128 -18.08 -12.45 10.32
C GLN A 128 -18.26 -13.38 11.53
N THR A 129 -19.39 -14.09 11.66
CA THR A 129 -19.71 -14.95 12.82
C THR A 129 -18.61 -15.96 13.14
N LEU A 130 -18.01 -16.60 12.13
CA LEU A 130 -16.91 -17.55 12.35
C LEU A 130 -15.67 -16.88 12.96
N LEU A 131 -15.32 -15.69 12.50
CA LEU A 131 -14.20 -14.90 13.04
C LEU A 131 -14.50 -14.45 14.47
N LEU A 132 -15.70 -13.94 14.72
CA LEU A 132 -16.12 -13.46 16.05
C LEU A 132 -16.19 -14.60 17.09
N ASN A 133 -16.55 -15.80 16.66
CA ASN A 133 -16.53 -16.99 17.51
C ASN A 133 -15.09 -17.46 17.80
N PHE A 134 -14.18 -17.31 16.83
CA PHE A 134 -12.78 -17.69 16.98
C PHE A 134 -11.97 -16.69 17.82
N LEU A 135 -12.34 -15.41 17.78
CA LEU A 135 -11.69 -14.31 18.50
C LEU A 135 -12.73 -13.51 19.32
N PRO A 136 -13.19 -14.02 20.47
CA PRO A 136 -14.25 -13.39 21.27
C PRO A 136 -13.83 -12.01 21.82
N GLU A 137 -12.54 -11.73 21.96
CA GLU A 137 -12.03 -10.42 22.35
C GLU A 137 -12.45 -9.35 21.34
N ILE A 138 -12.50 -9.68 20.05
CA ILE A 138 -12.94 -8.78 18.99
C ILE A 138 -14.43 -8.49 19.12
N LYS A 139 -15.24 -9.48 19.51
CA LYS A 139 -16.68 -9.29 19.76
C LYS A 139 -16.94 -8.18 20.78
N SER A 140 -16.09 -8.05 21.79
CA SER A 140 -16.22 -7.00 22.82
C SER A 140 -15.94 -5.58 22.30
N LYS A 141 -15.14 -5.44 21.22
CA LYS A 141 -14.78 -4.14 20.63
C LYS A 141 -15.88 -3.49 19.80
N TYR A 142 -16.90 -4.26 19.43
CA TYR A 142 -18.01 -3.79 18.60
C TYR A 142 -19.32 -3.98 19.37
N PRO A 143 -19.71 -3.01 20.25
CA PRO A 143 -20.92 -3.08 21.06
C PRO A 143 -22.21 -3.17 20.23
N GLU A 144 -22.16 -2.76 18.96
CA GLU A 144 -23.16 -3.00 17.92
C GLU A 144 -23.60 -4.49 17.85
N LEU A 145 -22.77 -5.42 18.34
CA LEU A 145 -23.02 -6.86 18.45
C LEU A 145 -23.81 -7.27 19.71
N GLN A 146 -23.87 -6.42 20.74
CA GLN A 146 -24.45 -6.74 22.06
C GLN A 146 -25.91 -6.29 22.19
N SER A 147 -26.33 -5.24 21.47
CA SER A 147 -27.71 -4.74 21.47
C SER A 147 -28.75 -5.75 20.94
N ASP A 148 -28.30 -6.87 20.34
CA ASP A 148 -29.18 -7.84 19.68
C ASP A 148 -29.39 -9.14 20.47
N GLN A 149 -29.02 -9.22 21.75
CA GLN A 149 -29.30 -10.42 22.58
C GLN A 149 -30.30 -10.23 23.73
N CYS A 150 -30.90 -9.04 23.94
CA CYS A 150 -31.87 -8.89 25.03
C CYS A 150 -33.16 -8.07 24.78
N GLU A 151 -33.33 -7.32 23.68
CA GLU A 151 -34.57 -6.52 23.48
C GLU A 151 -35.22 -6.66 22.08
N ILE A 152 -35.03 -7.77 21.38
CA ILE A 152 -35.66 -8.04 20.06
C ILE A 152 -36.44 -9.35 20.08
N ALA A 153 -37.27 -9.54 21.11
CA ALA A 153 -38.26 -10.62 21.13
C ALA A 153 -39.70 -10.10 21.00
N LYS A 154 -39.94 -8.78 20.94
CA LYS A 154 -41.31 -8.25 21.15
C LYS A 154 -41.78 -7.06 20.31
N ALA A 155 -41.11 -6.63 19.25
CA ALA A 155 -41.67 -5.57 18.41
C ALA A 155 -41.39 -5.78 16.92
N MET A 156 -42.40 -6.38 16.27
CA MET A 156 -42.79 -6.16 14.88
C MET A 156 -41.84 -6.69 13.79
N ASN A 157 -42.20 -7.87 13.31
CA ASN A 157 -42.07 -8.26 11.91
C ASN A 157 -42.30 -7.05 10.97
N ASP A 158 -41.44 -6.93 9.95
CA ASP A 158 -41.60 -6.12 8.72
C ASP A 158 -40.87 -4.76 8.59
N LYS A 159 -40.04 -4.29 9.52
CA LYS A 159 -39.12 -3.17 9.23
C LYS A 159 -37.71 -3.41 9.80
N GLN A 160 -36.73 -3.45 8.89
CA GLN A 160 -35.28 -3.57 9.09
C GLN A 160 -34.71 -4.99 9.24
N GLN A 161 -34.88 -5.80 8.20
CA GLN A 161 -33.69 -6.49 7.67
C GLN A 161 -32.67 -5.39 7.35
N ARG A 162 -31.62 -5.25 8.19
CA ARG A 162 -30.49 -4.34 7.93
C ARG A 162 -30.01 -4.62 6.50
N HIS A 163 -30.28 -3.71 5.57
CA HIS A 163 -29.89 -3.88 4.18
C HIS A 163 -28.36 -3.79 4.12
N ILE A 164 -27.69 -4.93 3.90
CA ILE A 164 -26.24 -4.96 3.70
C ILE A 164 -25.94 -4.07 2.51
N LEU A 165 -25.25 -2.96 2.74
CA LEU A 165 -24.91 -2.02 1.68
C LEU A 165 -23.85 -2.64 0.77
N ASN A 166 -23.87 -2.26 -0.51
CA ASN A 166 -22.78 -2.60 -1.42
C ASN A 166 -21.48 -1.95 -0.89
N PRO A 167 -20.31 -2.63 -0.90
CA PRO A 167 -19.03 -2.02 -0.54
C PRO A 167 -18.76 -0.63 -1.16
N GLU A 168 -19.17 -0.37 -2.40
CA GLU A 168 -19.05 0.97 -3.01
C GLU A 168 -19.86 2.03 -2.24
N GLU A 169 -21.04 1.68 -1.76
CA GLU A 169 -21.91 2.57 -0.96
C GLU A 169 -21.37 2.75 0.46
N VAL A 170 -20.79 1.70 1.05
CA VAL A 170 -20.05 1.80 2.31
C VAL A 170 -18.88 2.77 2.18
N LEU A 171 -18.12 2.70 1.08
CA LEU A 171 -17.02 3.62 0.78
C LEU A 171 -17.52 5.06 0.69
N PHE A 172 -18.60 5.29 -0.05
CA PHE A 172 -19.22 6.61 -0.18
C PHE A 172 -19.65 7.18 1.17
N ASN A 173 -20.34 6.40 2.00
CA ASN A 173 -20.78 6.84 3.32
C ASN A 173 -19.60 7.08 4.29
N THR A 174 -18.45 6.45 4.04
CA THR A 174 -17.28 6.53 4.95
C THR A 174 -16.31 7.64 4.57
N LEU A 175 -16.02 7.80 3.27
CA LEU A 175 -15.02 8.73 2.75
C LEU A 175 -15.61 9.86 1.92
N GLY A 176 -16.91 9.86 1.65
CA GLY A 176 -17.59 10.89 0.85
C GLY A 176 -17.48 10.70 -0.67
N PHE A 177 -16.90 9.58 -1.12
CA PHE A 177 -16.81 9.23 -2.54
C PHE A 177 -16.88 7.71 -2.77
N SER A 178 -17.27 7.31 -3.98
CA SER A 178 -17.13 5.94 -4.44
C SER A 178 -16.38 5.92 -5.77
N ILE A 179 -15.70 4.81 -6.05
CA ILE A 179 -15.01 4.58 -7.32
C ILE A 179 -15.55 3.34 -8.00
N THR A 180 -15.41 3.28 -9.32
CA THR A 180 -15.82 2.11 -10.09
C THR A 180 -14.94 1.91 -11.33
N ARG A 181 -14.87 0.66 -11.81
CA ARG A 181 -14.14 0.30 -13.03
C ARG A 181 -15.04 0.52 -14.24
N ARG A 182 -14.56 1.22 -15.27
CA ARG A 182 -15.26 1.42 -16.56
C ARG A 182 -14.29 1.34 -17.72
N HIS A 183 -14.80 1.40 -18.96
CA HIS A 183 -13.94 1.61 -20.11
C HIS A 183 -13.22 2.96 -19.96
N SER A 184 -11.91 2.97 -20.19
CA SER A 184 -11.10 4.18 -20.09
C SER A 184 -11.52 5.20 -21.14
N SER A 185 -11.38 6.49 -20.82
CA SER A 185 -11.53 7.58 -21.80
C SER A 185 -10.32 7.68 -22.75
N LEU A 186 -9.21 6.99 -22.45
CA LEU A 186 -8.05 6.90 -23.33
C LEU A 186 -8.24 5.81 -24.39
N VAL A 187 -7.90 6.14 -25.64
CA VAL A 187 -7.96 5.20 -26.77
C VAL A 187 -7.07 3.99 -26.49
N SER A 188 -7.64 2.79 -26.62
CA SER A 188 -6.94 1.51 -26.44
C SER A 188 -6.29 1.28 -25.06
N ALA A 189 -6.68 2.03 -24.02
CA ALA A 189 -6.21 1.80 -22.65
C ALA A 189 -7.01 0.72 -21.89
N GLY A 190 -8.14 0.27 -22.44
CA GLY A 190 -8.95 -0.79 -21.86
C GLY A 190 -9.79 -0.30 -20.68
N THR A 191 -9.47 -0.74 -19.46
CA THR A 191 -10.22 -0.41 -18.25
C THR A 191 -9.57 0.76 -17.52
N GLY A 192 -10.38 1.69 -17.02
CA GLY A 192 -10.00 2.80 -16.15
C GLY A 192 -10.78 2.79 -14.84
N VAL A 193 -10.35 3.61 -13.89
CA VAL A 193 -11.02 3.82 -12.61
C VAL A 193 -11.60 5.22 -12.58
N PHE A 194 -12.87 5.34 -12.20
CA PHE A 194 -13.60 6.61 -12.19
C PHE A 194 -14.18 6.87 -10.82
N VAL A 195 -14.22 8.15 -10.41
CA VAL A 195 -15.04 8.56 -9.28
C VAL A 195 -16.51 8.46 -9.71
N SER A 196 -17.25 7.52 -9.11
CA SER A 196 -18.63 7.24 -9.51
C SER A 196 -19.65 8.11 -8.79
N LYS A 197 -19.40 8.46 -7.53
CA LYS A 197 -20.22 9.36 -6.72
C LYS A 197 -19.34 10.16 -5.77
N GLY A 198 -19.84 11.32 -5.35
CA GLY A 198 -19.17 12.16 -4.36
C GLY A 198 -17.98 12.91 -4.92
N PHE A 199 -17.06 13.25 -4.03
CA PHE A 199 -15.92 14.12 -4.33
C PHE A 199 -14.71 13.66 -3.54
N VAL A 200 -13.54 13.63 -4.19
CA VAL A 200 -12.27 13.24 -3.60
C VAL A 200 -11.44 14.50 -3.37
N PRO A 201 -11.22 14.92 -2.11
CA PRO A 201 -10.31 16.01 -1.81
C PRO A 201 -8.85 15.66 -2.13
N LYS A 202 -8.04 16.67 -2.47
CA LYS A 202 -6.57 16.53 -2.54
C LYS A 202 -6.01 15.90 -1.25
N GLY A 203 -5.07 14.98 -1.38
CA GLY A 203 -4.44 14.28 -0.25
C GLY A 203 -5.25 13.09 0.28
N THR A 204 -6.33 12.68 -0.41
CA THR A 204 -7.13 11.52 0.01
C THR A 204 -6.61 10.24 -0.63
N VAL A 205 -6.56 9.14 0.14
CA VAL A 205 -6.33 7.79 -0.40
C VAL A 205 -7.55 7.38 -1.21
N VAL A 206 -7.36 7.14 -2.50
CA VAL A 206 -8.43 6.85 -3.47
C VAL A 206 -8.52 5.37 -3.78
N SER A 207 -7.39 4.68 -3.86
CA SER A 207 -7.34 3.24 -4.15
C SER A 207 -6.06 2.60 -3.62
N MET A 208 -6.01 1.28 -3.63
CA MET A 208 -4.88 0.43 -3.29
C MET A 208 -4.47 -0.37 -4.52
N TYR A 209 -3.17 -0.50 -4.75
CA TYR A 209 -2.61 -1.36 -5.78
C TYR A 209 -2.50 -2.80 -5.23
N PRO A 210 -3.33 -3.72 -5.73
CA PRO A 210 -3.32 -5.10 -5.24
C PRO A 210 -2.14 -5.88 -5.82
N GLY A 211 -1.79 -7.00 -5.21
CA GLY A 211 -0.91 -7.97 -5.85
C GLY A 211 -0.04 -8.81 -4.94
N THR A 212 0.67 -9.75 -5.55
CA THR A 212 1.67 -10.58 -4.86
C THR A 212 2.96 -9.78 -4.72
N ILE A 213 3.50 -9.69 -3.52
CA ILE A 213 4.74 -8.99 -3.22
C ILE A 213 5.90 -9.95 -3.40
N TYR A 214 6.87 -9.56 -4.22
CA TYR A 214 8.14 -10.23 -4.39
C TYR A 214 9.26 -9.37 -3.83
N GLU A 215 9.94 -9.90 -2.82
CA GLU A 215 11.15 -9.31 -2.27
C GLU A 215 12.32 -9.43 -3.25
N LYS A 216 13.39 -8.71 -2.95
CA LYS A 216 14.59 -8.74 -3.78
C LYS A 216 15.10 -10.19 -3.90
N TYR A 217 15.35 -10.61 -5.14
CA TYR A 217 15.83 -11.95 -5.51
C TYR A 217 14.80 -13.09 -5.46
N GLU A 218 13.54 -12.82 -5.10
CA GLU A 218 12.48 -13.82 -5.25
C GLU A 218 12.15 -14.08 -6.73
N PRO A 219 11.76 -15.32 -7.09
CA PRO A 219 11.57 -15.71 -8.47
C PRO A 219 10.34 -15.05 -9.09
N ILE A 220 10.57 -14.03 -9.95
CA ILE A 220 9.49 -13.32 -10.67
C ILE A 220 9.39 -13.60 -12.18
N LEU A 221 10.32 -14.38 -12.75
CA LEU A 221 10.54 -14.42 -14.19
C LEU A 221 9.26 -14.71 -15.00
N PHE A 222 8.60 -15.84 -14.77
CA PHE A 222 7.47 -16.29 -15.61
C PHE A 222 6.26 -15.36 -15.56
N GLN A 223 5.95 -14.82 -14.39
CA GLN A 223 4.83 -13.90 -14.15
C GLN A 223 5.15 -12.47 -14.60
N SER A 224 6.42 -12.13 -14.81
CA SER A 224 6.83 -10.80 -15.28
C SER A 224 6.83 -10.65 -16.81
N ILE A 225 6.92 -11.75 -17.56
CA ILE A 225 7.00 -11.71 -19.04
C ILE A 225 5.70 -11.13 -19.60
N GLY A 226 5.81 -9.97 -20.26
CA GLY A 226 4.68 -9.29 -20.88
C GLY A 226 3.61 -8.79 -19.90
N ASN A 227 3.92 -8.72 -18.60
CA ASN A 227 2.97 -8.31 -17.58
C ASN A 227 3.09 -6.80 -17.30
N PRO A 228 2.13 -5.97 -17.75
CA PRO A 228 2.16 -4.53 -17.51
C PRO A 228 1.78 -4.16 -16.06
N PHE A 229 1.29 -5.10 -15.26
CA PHE A 229 0.83 -4.89 -13.88
C PHE A 229 1.91 -5.18 -12.83
N ILE A 230 3.18 -5.29 -13.24
CA ILE A 230 4.30 -5.34 -12.30
C ILE A 230 4.64 -3.91 -11.86
N PHE A 231 4.31 -3.60 -10.61
CA PHE A 231 4.74 -2.38 -9.94
C PHE A 231 6.11 -2.60 -9.31
N ARG A 232 7.01 -1.62 -9.42
CA ARG A 232 8.33 -1.65 -8.80
C ARG A 232 8.42 -0.55 -7.75
N CYS A 233 8.54 -0.95 -6.49
CA CYS A 233 8.83 -0.07 -5.37
C CYS A 233 10.27 0.45 -5.45
N ALA A 234 10.54 1.56 -4.78
CA ALA A 234 11.81 2.26 -4.83
C ALA A 234 12.97 1.44 -4.23
N ASP A 235 12.69 0.58 -3.26
CA ASP A 235 13.65 -0.36 -2.66
C ASP A 235 13.86 -1.65 -3.50
N GLY A 236 13.23 -1.74 -4.66
CA GLY A 236 13.32 -2.87 -5.58
C GLY A 236 12.35 -4.02 -5.31
N VAL A 237 11.48 -3.89 -4.29
CA VAL A 237 10.34 -4.80 -4.10
C VAL A 237 9.39 -4.70 -5.31
N LEU A 238 8.87 -5.83 -5.76
CA LEU A 238 7.95 -5.90 -6.90
C LEU A 238 6.56 -6.32 -6.42
N ILE A 239 5.51 -5.72 -6.99
CA ILE A 239 4.12 -6.10 -6.71
C ILE A 239 3.45 -6.51 -8.02
N ASP A 240 3.01 -7.76 -8.11
CA ASP A 240 2.30 -8.31 -9.27
C ASP A 240 0.79 -8.18 -9.10
N GLY A 241 0.22 -7.14 -9.72
CA GLY A 241 -1.20 -6.83 -9.69
C GLY A 241 -2.03 -7.49 -10.80
N ASN A 242 -1.47 -8.44 -11.55
CA ASN A 242 -2.21 -9.10 -12.64
C ASN A 242 -3.24 -10.10 -12.10
N ASP A 243 -4.50 -9.86 -12.43
CA ASP A 243 -5.66 -10.62 -11.94
C ASP A 243 -5.95 -11.90 -12.76
N LYS A 244 -5.09 -12.22 -13.73
CA LYS A 244 -5.23 -13.30 -14.70
C LYS A 244 -4.07 -14.30 -14.65
N GLY A 245 -4.28 -15.45 -15.29
CA GLY A 245 -3.23 -16.44 -15.56
C GLY A 245 -2.45 -16.91 -14.33
N ILE A 246 -1.13 -17.00 -14.49
CA ILE A 246 -0.21 -17.48 -13.45
C ILE A 246 -0.19 -16.55 -12.23
N SER A 247 -0.19 -15.23 -12.44
CA SER A 247 -0.22 -14.23 -11.37
C SER A 247 -1.40 -14.42 -10.41
N LYS A 248 -2.60 -14.62 -10.97
CA LYS A 248 -3.81 -14.97 -10.21
C LYS A 248 -3.64 -16.26 -9.40
N ALA A 249 -3.06 -17.30 -10.02
CA ALA A 249 -2.87 -18.59 -9.38
C ALA A 249 -1.87 -18.49 -8.21
N ILE A 250 -0.77 -17.76 -8.39
CA ILE A 250 0.21 -17.50 -7.34
C ILE A 250 -0.42 -16.74 -6.19
N TYR A 251 -1.10 -15.62 -6.45
CA TYR A 251 -1.74 -14.84 -5.37
C TYR A 251 -2.70 -15.70 -4.54
N ARG A 252 -3.55 -16.50 -5.20
CA ARG A 252 -4.47 -17.42 -4.52
C ARG A 252 -3.74 -18.49 -3.70
N SER A 253 -2.61 -18.98 -4.19
CA SER A 253 -1.78 -19.96 -3.48
C SER A 253 -1.19 -19.34 -2.21
N CYS A 254 -0.53 -18.18 -2.33
CA CYS A 254 0.06 -17.44 -1.21
C CYS A 254 -1.01 -17.05 -0.17
N SER A 255 -2.14 -16.50 -0.61
CA SER A 255 -3.26 -16.15 0.27
C SER A 255 -3.78 -17.35 1.08
N LYS A 256 -3.88 -18.54 0.46
CA LYS A 256 -4.31 -19.77 1.16
C LYS A 256 -3.25 -20.32 2.10
N ARG A 257 -1.97 -20.25 1.72
CA ARG A 257 -0.85 -20.65 2.59
C ARG A 257 -0.83 -19.82 3.87
N ASP A 258 -1.06 -18.53 3.73
CA ASP A 258 -1.00 -17.55 4.83
C ASP A 258 -2.27 -17.55 5.70
N GLN A 259 -3.32 -18.28 5.28
CA GLN A 259 -4.60 -18.33 5.98
C GLN A 259 -4.45 -19.01 7.35
N PHE A 260 -4.94 -18.35 8.40
CA PHE A 260 -4.93 -18.90 9.75
C PHE A 260 -6.30 -19.42 10.15
N GLY A 261 -6.54 -20.72 9.90
CA GLY A 261 -7.84 -21.34 10.17
C GLY A 261 -8.99 -20.61 9.45
N PRO A 262 -10.04 -20.14 10.17
CA PRO A 262 -11.13 -19.39 9.55
C PRO A 262 -10.76 -17.93 9.21
N LEU A 263 -9.60 -17.44 9.67
CA LEU A 263 -9.19 -16.04 9.48
C LEU A 263 -8.56 -15.83 8.11
N LYS A 264 -9.18 -14.95 7.32
CA LYS A 264 -8.60 -14.46 6.06
C LYS A 264 -7.61 -13.35 6.38
N ILE A 265 -6.38 -13.49 5.87
CA ILE A 265 -5.28 -12.54 6.12
C ILE A 265 -5.02 -11.62 4.91
N SER A 266 -5.80 -11.78 3.83
CA SER A 266 -5.71 -10.97 2.62
C SER A 266 -7.04 -10.96 1.86
N ASP A 267 -7.31 -9.91 1.10
CA ASP A 267 -8.44 -9.84 0.17
C ASP A 267 -8.13 -10.64 -1.10
N VAL A 268 -8.96 -11.64 -1.42
CA VAL A 268 -8.87 -12.41 -2.68
C VAL A 268 -9.91 -11.98 -3.72
N PHE A 269 -10.85 -11.12 -3.34
CA PHE A 269 -12.00 -10.74 -4.16
C PHE A 269 -11.62 -9.73 -5.26
N TRP A 270 -10.51 -9.00 -5.11
CA TRP A 270 -9.97 -8.17 -6.19
C TRP A 270 -9.63 -8.99 -7.47
N LEU A 271 -9.45 -10.31 -7.36
CA LEU A 271 -9.28 -11.23 -8.49
C LEU A 271 -10.60 -11.62 -9.17
N THR A 272 -11.73 -11.09 -8.71
CA THR A 272 -13.08 -11.45 -9.16
C THR A 272 -13.90 -10.21 -9.54
N SER A 273 -15.10 -10.44 -10.07
CA SER A 273 -16.08 -9.36 -10.27
C SER A 273 -16.65 -8.84 -8.96
N ASP A 274 -16.74 -9.71 -7.95
CA ASP A 274 -17.27 -9.38 -6.64
C ASP A 274 -16.22 -8.56 -5.87
N THR A 275 -16.64 -7.45 -5.28
CA THR A 275 -15.74 -6.53 -4.58
C THR A 275 -15.98 -6.63 -3.09
N GLN A 276 -14.93 -6.83 -2.29
CA GLN A 276 -15.00 -6.72 -0.82
C GLN A 276 -14.32 -5.45 -0.34
N ASN A 277 -13.07 -5.21 -0.75
CA ASN A 277 -12.43 -3.92 -0.60
C ASN A 277 -12.61 -3.10 -1.90
N PRO A 278 -13.47 -2.06 -1.91
CA PRO A 278 -13.68 -1.21 -3.09
C PRO A 278 -12.44 -0.38 -3.48
N LEU A 279 -11.45 -0.26 -2.59
CA LEU A 279 -10.18 0.40 -2.90
C LEU A 279 -9.26 -0.49 -3.74
N ALA A 280 -9.43 -1.82 -3.79
CA ALA A 280 -8.49 -2.77 -4.40
C ALA A 280 -8.58 -2.83 -5.95
N VAL A 281 -8.43 -1.67 -6.60
CA VAL A 281 -8.56 -1.48 -8.05
C VAL A 281 -7.42 -0.65 -8.66
N GLY A 282 -6.36 -0.36 -7.89
CA GLY A 282 -5.26 0.51 -8.30
C GLY A 282 -4.49 0.06 -9.54
N GLN A 283 -4.53 -1.23 -9.88
CA GLN A 283 -3.92 -1.79 -11.09
C GLN A 283 -4.61 -1.35 -12.39
N TYR A 284 -5.84 -0.83 -12.32
CA TYR A 284 -6.57 -0.31 -13.47
C TYR A 284 -6.50 1.22 -13.60
N VAL A 285 -5.74 1.89 -12.75
CA VAL A 285 -5.51 3.33 -12.88
C VAL A 285 -4.49 3.55 -13.99
N ASN A 286 -4.94 4.16 -15.10
CA ASN A 286 -4.12 4.33 -16.29
C ASN A 286 -3.02 5.39 -16.09
N ASN A 287 -2.02 5.35 -16.97
CA ASN A 287 -1.02 6.41 -17.05
C ASN A 287 -1.62 7.69 -17.61
N CYS A 288 -1.10 8.84 -17.17
CA CYS A 288 -1.38 10.12 -17.79
C CYS A 288 -0.94 10.14 -19.26
N SER A 289 -1.61 10.98 -20.04
CA SER A 289 -1.26 11.28 -21.43
C SER A 289 -1.05 12.79 -21.59
N ARG A 290 -0.72 13.24 -22.80
CA ARG A 290 -0.60 14.68 -23.11
C ARG A 290 -1.88 15.45 -22.78
N ASP A 291 -3.04 14.82 -23.00
CA ASP A 291 -4.36 15.44 -22.85
C ASP A 291 -5.03 15.11 -21.50
N LYS A 292 -4.48 14.13 -20.77
CA LYS A 292 -5.01 13.66 -19.48
C LYS A 292 -3.90 13.68 -18.43
N ALA A 293 -3.85 14.78 -17.67
CA ALA A 293 -2.87 14.94 -16.60
C ALA A 293 -3.09 13.94 -15.46
N ALA A 294 -2.00 13.56 -14.78
CA ALA A 294 -2.08 12.75 -13.57
C ALA A 294 -2.79 13.53 -12.46
N ASN A 295 -3.82 12.92 -11.87
CA ASN A 295 -4.58 13.45 -10.74
C ASN A 295 -4.43 12.59 -9.47
N VAL A 296 -3.74 11.45 -9.57
CA VAL A 296 -3.33 10.61 -8.43
C VAL A 296 -1.85 10.23 -8.54
N CYS A 297 -1.22 9.90 -7.41
CA CYS A 297 0.15 9.36 -7.37
C CYS A 297 0.22 8.09 -6.53
N TYR A 298 1.14 7.19 -6.89
CA TYR A 298 1.47 6.04 -6.06
C TYR A 298 2.25 6.48 -4.82
N GLN A 299 1.95 5.86 -3.68
CA GLN A 299 2.67 6.06 -2.43
C GLN A 299 2.85 4.71 -1.74
N GLU A 300 4.07 4.40 -1.35
CA GLU A 300 4.42 3.18 -0.62
C GLU A 300 4.03 3.31 0.86
N PHE A 301 3.42 2.25 1.39
CA PHE A 301 2.94 2.17 2.76
C PHE A 301 3.27 0.80 3.34
N ASP A 302 3.98 0.77 4.47
CA ASP A 302 4.26 -0.48 5.19
C ASP A 302 3.22 -0.68 6.29
N VAL A 303 2.51 -1.81 6.25
CA VAL A 303 1.49 -2.14 7.24
C VAL A 303 2.16 -2.36 8.61
N PRO A 304 1.72 -1.65 9.67
CA PRO A 304 2.28 -1.81 11.01
C PRO A 304 2.13 -3.24 11.55
N LYS A 305 3.10 -3.68 12.36
CA LYS A 305 3.07 -5.02 12.98
C LYS A 305 1.83 -5.26 13.83
N CYS A 306 1.27 -4.21 14.45
CA CYS A 306 0.10 -4.29 15.32
C CYS A 306 -1.22 -3.96 14.59
N PHE A 307 -1.29 -4.18 13.28
CA PHE A 307 -2.51 -3.93 12.51
C PHE A 307 -3.65 -4.90 12.93
N PRO A 308 -4.90 -4.42 13.05
CA PRO A 308 -6.00 -5.25 13.54
C PRO A 308 -6.25 -6.49 12.67
N ILE A 309 -6.23 -7.66 13.30
CA ILE A 309 -6.33 -8.95 12.61
C ILE A 309 -7.66 -9.10 11.84
N GLU A 310 -8.74 -8.53 12.38
CA GLU A 310 -10.07 -8.49 11.75
C GLU A 310 -10.07 -7.73 10.42
N PHE A 311 -9.13 -6.82 10.22
CA PHE A 311 -9.05 -5.98 9.02
C PHE A 311 -8.04 -6.49 7.99
N MET A 312 -7.20 -7.46 8.34
CA MET A 312 -6.24 -8.09 7.40
C MET A 312 -6.96 -8.66 6.17
N GLN A 313 -8.19 -9.14 6.33
CA GLN A 313 -9.02 -9.66 5.24
C GLN A 313 -9.30 -8.66 4.10
N TYR A 314 -9.07 -7.36 4.31
CA TYR A 314 -9.26 -6.31 3.31
C TYR A 314 -7.96 -5.83 2.66
N LEU A 315 -6.79 -6.28 3.13
CA LEU A 315 -5.50 -5.95 2.51
C LEU A 315 -5.35 -6.73 1.20
N PRO A 316 -5.20 -6.08 0.04
CA PRO A 316 -5.17 -6.77 -1.24
C PRO A 316 -3.75 -7.19 -1.64
N ASN A 317 -2.85 -7.36 -0.66
CA ASN A 317 -1.46 -7.73 -0.88
C ASN A 317 -1.12 -8.98 -0.05
N THR A 318 -0.32 -9.87 -0.63
CA THR A 318 0.19 -11.09 0.03
C THR A 318 1.65 -11.28 -0.34
N LYS A 319 2.44 -11.89 0.54
CA LYS A 319 3.86 -12.13 0.26
C LYS A 319 4.06 -13.38 -0.58
N TYR A 320 5.00 -13.33 -1.51
CA TYR A 320 5.40 -14.52 -2.25
C TYR A 320 6.05 -15.55 -1.32
N SER A 321 7.02 -15.17 -0.48
CA SER A 321 7.63 -16.03 0.55
C SER A 321 7.49 -15.47 1.97
N HIS A 322 7.75 -16.32 2.96
CA HIS A 322 7.88 -15.94 4.38
C HIS A 322 9.32 -15.81 4.86
N GLU A 323 10.30 -16.08 3.99
CA GLU A 323 11.72 -16.04 4.36
C GLU A 323 12.16 -14.63 4.80
N VAL A 324 11.58 -13.60 4.17
CA VAL A 324 11.89 -12.20 4.48
C VAL A 324 10.92 -11.62 5.51
N GLN A 325 11.43 -11.39 6.72
CA GLN A 325 10.68 -10.78 7.82
C GLN A 325 10.65 -9.25 7.72
N ARG A 326 9.92 -8.75 6.73
CA ARG A 326 9.57 -7.33 6.58
C ARG A 326 8.09 -7.04 6.89
N PRO A 327 7.70 -5.80 7.18
CA PRO A 327 6.30 -5.39 7.13
C PRO A 327 5.66 -5.77 5.79
N LEU A 328 4.33 -5.90 5.75
CA LEU A 328 3.62 -6.08 4.49
C LEU A 328 3.64 -4.75 3.72
N ARG A 329 4.32 -4.72 2.57
CA ARG A 329 4.33 -3.55 1.68
C ARG A 329 3.00 -3.45 0.94
N CYS A 330 2.34 -2.31 1.06
CA CYS A 330 1.22 -1.90 0.23
C CYS A 330 1.63 -0.69 -0.61
N VAL A 331 0.88 -0.46 -1.68
CA VAL A 331 0.96 0.78 -2.46
C VAL A 331 -0.44 1.35 -2.53
N VAL A 332 -0.60 2.60 -2.12
CA VAL A 332 -1.85 3.35 -2.21
C VAL A 332 -1.76 4.40 -3.31
N LEU A 333 -2.90 4.82 -3.83
CA LEU A 333 -2.98 5.96 -4.74
C LEU A 333 -3.63 7.13 -4.02
N VAL A 334 -2.95 8.25 -4.03
CA VAL A 334 -3.33 9.48 -3.31
C VAL A 334 -3.69 10.57 -4.32
N ALA A 335 -4.80 11.27 -4.07
CA ALA A 335 -5.23 12.37 -4.91
C ALA A 335 -4.25 13.56 -4.87
N LEU A 336 -3.75 14.00 -6.03
CA LEU A 336 -2.87 15.16 -6.18
C LEU A 336 -3.65 16.48 -6.21
N GLN A 337 -4.92 16.40 -6.54
CA GLN A 337 -5.86 17.50 -6.64
C GLN A 337 -7.25 17.04 -6.22
N ASN A 338 -8.20 17.96 -6.21
CA ASN A 338 -9.61 17.63 -6.05
C ASN A 338 -10.13 16.90 -7.29
N ILE A 339 -10.92 15.83 -7.09
CA ILE A 339 -11.47 15.00 -8.17
C ILE A 339 -12.98 14.87 -7.96
N GLY A 340 -13.76 15.31 -8.93
CA GLY A 340 -15.21 15.28 -8.96
C GLY A 340 -15.80 14.00 -9.55
N PRO A 341 -17.13 13.87 -9.47
CA PRO A 341 -17.84 12.69 -9.98
C PRO A 341 -17.76 12.64 -11.51
N GLY A 342 -17.53 11.43 -12.04
CA GLY A 342 -17.36 11.16 -13.46
C GLY A 342 -15.92 11.31 -13.97
N GLU A 343 -15.01 11.87 -13.18
CA GLU A 343 -13.61 11.99 -13.58
C GLU A 343 -12.87 10.64 -13.47
N GLU A 344 -11.99 10.39 -14.44
CA GLU A 344 -11.11 9.22 -14.47
C GLU A 344 -9.83 9.50 -13.69
N LEU A 345 -9.33 8.49 -12.98
CA LEU A 345 -8.07 8.53 -12.28
C LEU A 345 -6.93 8.23 -13.26
N PHE A 346 -5.94 9.12 -13.27
CA PHE A 346 -4.69 8.95 -14.01
C PHE A 346 -3.52 9.12 -13.07
N SER A 347 -2.59 8.18 -13.13
CA SER A 347 -1.35 8.22 -12.38
C SER A 347 -0.18 8.52 -13.31
N ASN A 348 1.02 8.59 -12.75
CA ASN A 348 2.23 8.72 -13.53
C ASN A 348 3.13 7.50 -13.31
N TYR A 349 3.37 6.72 -14.36
CA TYR A 349 4.18 5.50 -14.33
C TYR A 349 5.68 5.84 -14.32
N TYR A 350 6.12 6.57 -13.30
CA TYR A 350 7.54 6.85 -13.11
C TYR A 350 8.17 5.80 -12.20
N THR A 351 9.38 5.38 -12.55
CA THR A 351 10.24 4.70 -11.59
C THR A 351 10.90 5.79 -10.74
N ILE A 352 10.68 5.75 -9.43
CA ILE A 352 11.37 6.64 -8.50
C ILE A 352 12.84 6.21 -8.44
N ILE A 353 13.75 7.17 -8.53
CA ILE A 353 15.18 7.01 -8.30
C ILE A 353 15.59 8.00 -7.21
N PHE A 354 16.40 7.53 -6.26
CA PHE A 354 16.99 8.33 -5.19
C PHE A 354 18.44 8.70 -5.51
#